data_AF-A0A1G9HEA5-F1
#
_entry.id   AF-A0A1G9HEA5-F1
#
_cell.length_a   1.000
_cell.length_b   1.000
_cell.length_c   1.000
_cell.angle_alpha   90.00
_cell.angle_beta   90.00
_cell.angle_gamma   90.00
#
_symmetry.space_group_name_H-M   'P 1'
#
loop_
_entity.id
_entity.type
_entity.pdbx_description
1 polymer ?
#
loop_
_entity_poly.entity_id
_entity_poly.type
_entity_poly.pdbx_seq_one_letter_code
_entity_poly.pdbx_strand_id
1 'polypeptide(L)'
;MKGKISRSNDEIIRSLKNREIQSIKTLYDNYSSSLLGIISLLVSDEELRLEILEKTFLRIWQESEKHEPINSTLFIWMMKLAIEVSAECMDLQLAEIREKFWQAYKELRKNIQ
;
A
#
# COMPACT_ATOMS: atom_id res chain seq x y z
N MET A 1 -15.60 12.38 23.86
CA MET A 1 -14.71 12.65 22.70
C MET A 1 -13.41 11.90 22.94
N LYS A 2 -13.14 10.79 22.24
CA LYS A 2 -11.84 10.11 22.33
C LYS A 2 -10.91 10.79 21.32
N GLY A 3 -9.95 11.57 21.83
CA GLY A 3 -8.95 12.25 21.00
C GLY A 3 -8.20 11.22 20.15
N LYS A 4 -8.25 11.41 18.83
CA LYS A 4 -7.52 10.58 17.86
C LYS A 4 -6.04 10.93 18.03
N ILE A 5 -5.32 10.18 18.88
CA ILE A 5 -3.87 10.31 19.02
C ILE A 5 -3.28 9.93 17.67
N SER A 6 -2.77 10.91 16.93
CA SER A 6 -2.04 10.69 15.69
C SER A 6 -0.70 10.05 16.07
N ARG A 7 -0.61 8.73 16.00
CA ARG A 7 0.66 8.00 16.17
C ARG A 7 1.62 8.38 15.05
N SER A 8 2.91 8.46 15.35
CA SER A 8 3.92 8.65 14.30
C SER A 8 4.07 7.37 13.46
N ASN A 9 4.59 7.50 12.23
CA ASN A 9 4.87 6.33 11.38
C ASN A 9 5.75 5.29 12.10
N ASP A 10 6.74 5.75 12.87
CA ASP A 10 7.66 4.88 13.62
C ASP A 10 6.94 4.09 14.72
N GLU A 11 5.95 4.69 15.39
CA GLU A 11 5.14 3.99 16.37
C GLU A 11 4.25 2.93 15.72
N ILE A 12 3.66 3.25 14.56
CA ILE A 12 2.83 2.29 13.82
C ILE A 12 3.68 1.10 13.35
N ILE A 13 4.89 1.36 12.83
CA ILE A 13 5.83 0.31 12.43
C ILE A 13 6.24 -0.53 13.64
N ARG A 14 6.56 0.09 14.77
CA ARG A 14 6.92 -0.63 16.00
C ARG A 14 5.79 -1.57 16.45
N SER A 15 4.56 -1.08 16.52
CA SER A 15 3.40 -1.91 16.87
C SER A 15 3.12 -3.02 15.86
N LEU A 16 3.35 -2.78 14.56
CA LEU A 16 3.26 -3.83 13.54
C LEU A 16 4.32 -4.92 13.74
N LYS A 17 5.56 -4.54 14.05
CA LYS A 17 6.66 -5.48 14.35
C LYS A 17 6.37 -6.30 15.61
N ASN A 18 5.70 -5.70 16.59
CA ASN A 18 5.21 -6.39 17.79
C ASN A 18 3.95 -7.24 17.55
N ARG A 19 3.49 -7.38 16.30
CA ARG A 19 2.30 -8.15 15.92
C ARG A 19 1.03 -7.71 16.67
N GLU A 20 0.89 -6.41 16.91
CA GLU A 20 -0.33 -5.85 17.51
C GLU A 20 -1.43 -5.73 16.45
N ILE A 21 -2.54 -6.48 16.60
CA ILE A 21 -3.67 -6.46 15.64
C ILE A 21 -4.24 -5.05 15.43
N GLN A 22 -4.25 -4.22 16.46
CA GLN A 22 -4.77 -2.86 16.35
C GLN A 22 -3.93 -1.98 15.40
N SER A 23 -2.65 -2.31 15.20
CA SER A 23 -1.76 -1.56 14.30
C SER A 23 -2.14 -1.76 12.84
N ILE A 24 -2.39 -3.01 12.40
CA ILE A 24 -2.81 -3.29 11.02
C ILE A 24 -4.20 -2.74 10.74
N LYS A 25 -5.11 -2.78 11.72
CA LYS A 25 -6.42 -2.13 11.61
C LYS A 25 -6.30 -0.62 11.42
N THR A 26 -5.42 0.02 12.20
CA THR A 26 -5.16 1.47 12.08
C THR A 26 -4.57 1.81 10.71
N LEU A 27 -3.67 0.98 10.18
CA LEU A 27 -3.17 1.16 8.82
C LEU A 27 -4.26 1.01 7.77
N TYR A 28 -5.12 0.00 7.91
CA TYR A 28 -6.26 -0.19 7.01
C TYR A 28 -7.16 1.04 7.01
N ASP A 29 -7.57 1.51 8.19
CA ASP A 29 -8.43 2.70 8.34
C ASP A 29 -7.81 3.97 7.73
N ASN A 30 -6.48 4.12 7.79
CA ASN A 30 -5.79 5.32 7.33
C ASN A 30 -5.35 5.29 5.86
N TYR A 31 -5.06 4.12 5.31
CA TYR A 31 -4.39 3.99 4.00
C TYR A 31 -5.15 3.17 2.96
N SER A 32 -6.21 2.44 3.33
CA SER A 32 -6.97 1.61 2.39
C SER A 32 -7.44 2.40 1.17
N SER A 33 -8.06 3.57 1.36
CA SER A 33 -8.51 4.42 0.25
C SER A 33 -7.38 4.88 -0.67
N SER A 34 -6.23 5.28 -0.11
CA SER A 34 -5.09 5.73 -0.90
C SER A 34 -4.43 4.59 -1.67
N LEU A 35 -4.28 3.40 -1.04
CA LEU A 35 -3.75 2.22 -1.69
C LEU A 35 -4.69 1.70 -2.78
N LEU A 36 -6.00 1.70 -2.53
CA LEU A 36 -6.99 1.34 -3.55
C LEU A 36 -6.94 2.29 -4.74
N GLY A 37 -6.72 3.59 -4.52
CA GLY A 37 -6.49 4.57 -5.59
C GLY A 37 -5.27 4.22 -6.45
N ILE A 38 -4.15 3.79 -5.83
CA ILE A 38 -2.97 3.32 -6.55
C ILE A 38 -3.26 2.05 -7.36
N ILE A 39 -3.90 1.05 -6.76
CA ILE A 39 -4.26 -0.20 -7.43
C ILE A 39 -5.21 0.09 -8.61
N SER A 40 -6.09 1.08 -8.49
CA SER A 40 -7.01 1.51 -9.55
C SER A 40 -6.31 2.11 -10.78
N LEU A 41 -5.06 2.57 -10.66
CA LEU A 41 -4.28 2.99 -11.83
C LEU A 41 -3.79 1.79 -12.66
N LEU A 42 -3.80 0.58 -12.09
CA LEU A 42 -3.28 -0.64 -12.70
C LEU A 42 -4.39 -1.61 -13.10
N VAL A 43 -5.48 -1.66 -12.34
CA VAL A 43 -6.50 -2.70 -12.43
C VAL A 43 -7.90 -2.10 -12.56
N SER A 44 -8.55 -2.36 -13.70
CA SER A 44 -9.91 -1.87 -13.98
C SER A 44 -11.01 -2.72 -13.35
N ASP A 45 -10.75 -4.00 -13.10
CA ASP A 45 -11.70 -4.92 -12.48
C ASP A 45 -11.83 -4.64 -10.96
N GLU A 46 -13.05 -4.40 -10.48
CA GLU A 46 -13.29 -4.00 -9.09
C GLU A 46 -13.04 -5.11 -8.08
N GLU A 47 -13.45 -6.33 -8.39
CA GLU A 47 -13.28 -7.49 -7.51
C GLU A 47 -11.80 -7.78 -7.31
N LEU A 48 -11.02 -7.77 -8.40
CA LEU A 48 -9.58 -7.94 -8.38
C LEU A 48 -8.86 -6.82 -7.62
N ARG A 49 -9.32 -5.56 -7.72
CA ARG A 49 -8.75 -4.46 -6.92
C ARG A 49 -8.90 -4.68 -5.43
N LEU A 50 -10.08 -5.13 -4.99
CA LEU A 50 -10.36 -5.40 -3.59
C LEU A 50 -9.54 -6.59 -3.08
N GLU A 51 -9.43 -7.66 -3.87
CA GLU A 51 -8.57 -8.81 -3.55
C GLU A 51 -7.09 -8.40 -3.41
N ILE A 52 -6.57 -7.61 -4.35
CA ILE A 52 -5.20 -7.09 -4.29
C ILE A 52 -5.01 -6.22 -3.04
N LEU A 53 -5.99 -5.38 -2.68
CA LEU A 53 -5.92 -4.55 -1.49
C LEU A 53 -5.81 -5.41 -0.22
N GLU A 54 -6.65 -6.43 -0.07
CA GLU A 54 -6.60 -7.36 1.05
C GLU A 54 -5.26 -8.09 1.13
N LYS A 55 -4.79 -8.66 0.01
CA LYS A 55 -3.48 -9.31 -0.09
C LYS A 55 -2.33 -8.35 0.24
N THR A 56 -2.45 -7.07 -0.14
CA THR A 56 -1.46 -6.04 0.19
C THR A 56 -1.36 -5.83 1.69
N PHE A 57 -2.48 -5.74 2.42
CA PHE A 57 -2.45 -5.61 3.88
C PHE A 57 -1.93 -6.86 4.58
N LEU A 58 -2.25 -8.05 4.06
CA LEU A 58 -1.62 -9.30 4.53
C LEU A 58 -0.10 -9.27 4.33
N ARG A 59 0.37 -8.76 3.18
CA ARG A 59 1.81 -8.65 2.91
C ARG A 59 2.49 -7.61 3.80
N ILE A 60 1.86 -6.46 4.01
CA ILE A 60 2.32 -5.43 4.96
C ILE A 60 2.49 -6.04 6.35
N TRP A 61 1.50 -6.83 6.81
CA TRP A 61 1.59 -7.52 8.08
C TRP A 61 2.78 -8.49 8.10
N GLN A 62 2.93 -9.33 7.09
CA GLN A 62 4.00 -10.35 7.03
C GLN A 62 5.40 -9.73 6.97
N GLU A 63 5.57 -8.65 6.21
CA GLU A 63 6.87 -8.03 5.92
C GLU A 63 7.24 -6.87 6.86
N SER A 64 6.37 -6.51 7.81
CA SER A 64 6.59 -5.40 8.73
C SER A 64 7.90 -5.50 9.54
N GLU A 65 8.34 -6.72 9.88
CA GLU A 65 9.60 -7.00 10.58
C GLU A 65 10.84 -6.54 9.79
N LYS A 66 10.79 -6.72 8.46
CA LYS A 66 11.89 -6.41 7.54
C LYS A 66 11.95 -4.93 7.16
N HIS A 67 10.91 -4.17 7.46
CA HIS A 67 10.85 -2.77 7.08
C HIS A 67 11.83 -1.94 7.92
N GLU A 68 12.79 -1.31 7.25
CA GLU A 68 13.66 -0.30 7.84
C GLU A 68 13.30 1.10 7.29
N PRO A 69 12.82 2.03 8.14
CA PRO A 69 12.30 3.32 7.69
C PRO A 69 13.35 4.31 7.16
N ILE A 70 14.64 3.94 7.19
CA ILE A 70 15.76 4.81 6.78
C ILE A 70 15.70 5.24 5.31
N ASN A 71 15.13 4.41 4.41
CA ASN A 71 15.26 4.61 2.96
C ASN A 71 13.97 5.00 2.23
N SER A 72 12.81 5.02 2.89
CA SER A 72 11.54 5.43 2.29
C SER A 72 10.45 5.64 3.34
N THR A 73 9.52 6.56 3.10
CA THR A 73 8.35 6.72 4.00
C THR A 73 7.50 5.44 4.02
N LEU A 74 6.78 5.24 5.13
CA LEU A 74 5.85 4.11 5.32
C LEU A 74 4.87 3.98 4.15
N PHE A 75 4.32 5.09 3.67
CA PHE A 75 3.41 5.09 2.52
C PHE A 75 4.07 4.60 1.24
N ILE A 76 5.29 5.06 0.93
CA ILE A 76 6.01 4.63 -0.27
C ILE A 76 6.33 3.14 -0.21
N TRP A 77 6.66 2.60 0.97
CA TRP A 77 6.85 1.17 1.15
C TRP A 77 5.56 0.37 0.93
N MET A 78 4.43 0.78 1.52
CA MET A 78 3.14 0.12 1.29
C MET A 78 2.71 0.18 -0.19
N MET A 79 2.95 1.31 -0.86
CA MET A 79 2.67 1.48 -2.28
C MET A 79 3.49 0.49 -3.14
N LYS A 80 4.78 0.29 -2.81
CA LYS A 80 5.63 -0.69 -3.51
C LYS A 80 5.08 -2.11 -3.36
N LEU A 81 4.65 -2.50 -2.16
CA LEU A 81 4.01 -3.80 -1.92
C LEU A 81 2.71 -3.95 -2.71
N ALA A 82 1.88 -2.91 -2.76
CA ALA A 82 0.64 -2.93 -3.55
C ALA A 82 0.91 -3.19 -5.04
N ILE A 83 1.95 -2.56 -5.59
CA ILE A 83 2.39 -2.75 -6.98
C ILE A 83 2.91 -4.18 -7.19
N GLU A 84 3.70 -4.71 -6.27
CA GLU A 84 4.21 -6.09 -6.32
C GLU A 84 3.09 -7.13 -6.25
N VAL A 85 2.14 -6.96 -5.33
CA VAL A 85 0.95 -7.83 -5.23
C VAL A 85 0.06 -7.72 -6.47
N SER A 86 -0.06 -6.52 -7.07
CA SER A 86 -0.78 -6.35 -8.34
C SER A 86 -0.13 -7.17 -9.46
N ALA A 87 1.20 -7.16 -9.56
CA ALA A 87 1.93 -7.96 -10.54
C ALA A 87 1.70 -9.47 -10.34
N GLU A 88 1.75 -9.93 -9.10
CA GLU A 88 1.49 -11.34 -8.75
C GLU A 88 0.06 -11.76 -9.13
N CYS A 89 -0.96 -10.93 -8.83
CA CYS A 89 -2.35 -11.27 -9.12
C CYS A 89 -2.71 -11.17 -10.60
N MET A 90 -2.00 -10.34 -11.36
CA MET A 90 -2.18 -10.21 -12.81
C MET A 90 -1.29 -11.16 -13.62
N ASP A 91 -0.46 -11.97 -12.95
CA ASP A 91 0.55 -12.85 -13.56
C ASP A 91 1.48 -12.08 -14.53
N LEU A 92 1.96 -10.92 -14.09
CA LEU A 92 2.83 -10.04 -14.85
C LEU A 92 4.21 -9.94 -14.22
N GLN A 93 5.22 -9.66 -15.05
CA GLN A 93 6.54 -9.31 -14.54
C GLN A 93 6.49 -7.97 -13.80
N LEU A 94 7.18 -7.87 -12.67
CA LEU A 94 7.23 -6.63 -11.86
C LEU A 94 7.73 -5.43 -12.67
N ALA A 95 8.68 -5.63 -13.60
CA ALA A 95 9.17 -4.58 -14.47
C ALA A 95 8.07 -4.02 -15.38
N GLU A 96 7.23 -4.89 -15.95
CA GLU A 96 6.11 -4.50 -16.80
C GLU A 96 5.07 -3.69 -16.02
N ILE A 97 4.68 -4.16 -14.83
CA ILE A 97 3.72 -3.47 -13.96
C ILE A 97 4.24 -2.10 -13.51
N ARG A 98 5.52 -1.99 -13.17
CA ARG A 98 6.13 -0.71 -12.78
C ARG A 98 6.12 0.29 -13.93
N GLU A 99 6.38 -0.16 -15.16
CA GLU A 99 6.27 0.70 -16.33
C GLU A 99 4.82 1.17 -16.56
N LYS A 100 3.83 0.25 -16.50
CA LYS A 100 2.40 0.59 -16.57
C LYS A 100 2.01 1.62 -15.50
N PHE A 101 2.46 1.42 -14.25
CA PHE A 101 2.23 2.35 -13.14
C PHE A 101 2.76 3.76 -13.44
N TRP A 102 4.02 3.87 -13.88
CA TRP A 102 4.63 5.17 -14.15
C TRP A 102 3.99 5.90 -15.32
N GLN A 103 3.54 5.16 -16.34
CA GLN A 103 2.77 5.74 -17.45
C GLN A 103 1.44 6.29 -16.96
N ALA A 104 0.64 5.49 -16.25
CA ALA A 104 -0.64 5.92 -15.69
C ALA A 104 -0.50 7.12 -14.74
N TYR A 105 0.52 7.10 -13.87
CA TYR A 105 0.80 8.19 -12.93
C TYR A 105 1.18 9.50 -13.64
N LYS A 106 1.98 9.44 -14.71
CA LYS A 106 2.32 10.61 -15.52
C LYS A 106 1.09 11.22 -16.19
N GLU A 107 0.22 10.40 -16.76
CA GLU A 107 -1.02 10.87 -17.40
C GLU A 107 -1.98 11.49 -16.38
N LEU A 108 -2.16 10.86 -15.21
CA LEU A 108 -2.96 11.41 -14.12
C LEU A 108 -2.48 12.81 -13.73
N ARG A 109 -1.16 13.00 -13.59
CA ARG A 109 -0.58 14.29 -13.19
C ARG A 109 -0.78 15.39 -14.24
N LYS A 110 -0.80 15.05 -15.53
CA LYS A 110 -1.09 16.01 -16.61
C LYS A 110 -2.53 16.53 -16.55
N ASN A 111 -3.48 15.70 -16.15
CA ASN A 111 -4.90 16.06 -16.11
C ASN A 111 -5.31 16.87 -14.87
N ILE A 112 -4.38 17.10 -13.94
CA ILE A 112 -4.61 17.85 -12.69
C ILE A 112 -3.98 19.27 -12.76
N GLN A 113 -3.24 19.58 -13.85
CA GLN A 113 -2.73 20.94 -14.16
C GLN A 113 -3.59 21.60 -15.24
#